data_AF-A0A2Y9QVA7-F1
#
_entry.id   AF-A0A2Y9QVA7-F1
#
_cell.length_a   1.000
_cell.length_b   1.000
_cell.length_c   1.000
_cell.angle_alpha   90.00
_cell.angle_beta   90.00
_cell.angle_gamma   90.00
#
_symmetry.space_group_name_H-M   'P 1'
#
loop_
_entity.id
_entity.type
_entity.pdbx_description
1 polymer ?
#
loop_
_entity_poly.entity_id
_entity_poly.type
_entity_poly.pdbx_seq_one_letter_code
_entity_poly.pdbx_strand_id
1 'polypeptide(L)'
;MSISSCSFQDRCVSILCCKFCKQVLSSRGMKAVLLADTEIDLFSTDIPPTNAVDFIGRCYFTEICKCKLKDIACLKWCECPTLGQLAGDRRKYR
;
A
#
# COMPACT_ATOMS: atom_id res chain seq x y z
N MET A 1 15.94 27.76 18.69
CA MET A 1 15.23 26.61 18.10
C MET A 1 15.73 26.46 16.68
N SER A 2 16.57 25.46 16.43
CA SER A 2 17.20 25.24 15.12
C SER A 2 16.14 24.72 14.16
N ILE A 3 15.75 25.51 13.16
CA ILE A 3 14.96 25.02 12.03
C ILE A 3 15.92 24.15 11.21
N SER A 4 15.95 22.86 11.51
CA SER A 4 16.62 21.88 10.65
C SER A 4 15.86 21.89 9.32
N SER A 5 16.47 22.47 8.30
CA SER A 5 15.99 22.42 6.92
C SER A 5 16.13 20.98 6.42
N CYS A 6 15.15 20.13 6.72
CA CYS A 6 15.09 18.77 6.18
C CYS A 6 14.93 18.91 4.66
N SER A 7 15.97 18.56 3.90
CA SER A 7 15.88 18.54 2.44
C SER A 7 14.92 17.41 2.03
N PHE A 8 14.34 17.47 0.82
CA PHE A 8 13.51 16.37 0.32
C PHE A 8 14.25 15.02 0.33
N GLN A 9 15.58 15.06 0.24
CA GLN A 9 16.47 13.90 0.25
C GLN A 9 16.55 13.23 1.65
N ASP A 10 16.20 13.96 2.71
CA ASP A 10 16.18 13.44 4.09
C ASP A 10 14.87 12.71 4.44
N ARG A 11 13.88 12.68 3.53
CA ARG A 11 12.63 11.96 3.76
C ARG A 11 12.86 10.46 3.69
N CYS A 12 12.52 9.76 4.77
CA CYS A 12 12.68 8.32 4.86
C CYS A 12 11.86 7.60 3.77
N VAL A 13 12.58 6.97 2.85
CA VAL A 13 12.03 6.03 1.90
C VAL A 13 11.93 4.67 2.58
N SER A 14 10.72 4.10 2.57
CA SER A 14 10.41 2.80 3.16
C SER A 14 10.44 1.69 2.10
N ILE A 15 10.97 0.53 2.50
CA ILE A 15 10.86 -0.70 1.70
C ILE A 15 9.51 -1.34 2.03
N LEU A 16 8.67 -1.50 1.01
CA LEU A 16 7.38 -2.16 1.09
C LEU A 16 7.55 -3.65 0.79
N CYS A 17 7.16 -4.50 1.74
CA CYS A 17 7.17 -5.95 1.57
C CYS A 17 5.75 -6.51 1.70
N CYS A 18 5.43 -7.54 0.93
CA CYS A 18 4.18 -8.27 1.14
C CYS A 18 4.18 -8.91 2.53
N LYS A 19 3.10 -8.70 3.30
CA LYS A 19 2.97 -9.28 4.65
C LYS A 19 3.07 -10.80 4.65
N PHE A 20 2.56 -11.44 3.59
CA PHE A 20 2.46 -12.90 3.46
C PHE A 20 3.70 -13.54 2.84
N CYS A 21 4.01 -13.25 1.58
CA CYS A 21 5.14 -13.88 0.88
C CYS A 21 6.50 -13.22 1.14
N LYS A 22 6.54 -12.13 1.93
CA LYS A 22 7.74 -11.34 2.25
C LYS A 22 8.49 -10.75 1.06
N GLN A 23 7.95 -10.88 -0.15
CA GLN A 23 8.52 -10.29 -1.35
C GLN A 23 8.57 -8.77 -1.24
N VAL A 24 9.70 -8.18 -1.65
CA VAL A 24 9.83 -6.74 -1.80
C VAL A 24 8.95 -6.29 -2.97
N LEU A 25 7.98 -5.44 -2.67
CA LEU A 25 7.07 -4.83 -3.65
C LEU A 25 7.67 -3.53 -4.18
N SER A 26 8.20 -2.68 -3.30
CA SER A 26 8.85 -1.44 -3.71
C SER A 26 9.94 -1.07 -2.71
N SER A 27 11.06 -0.58 -3.20
CA SER A 27 12.11 0.05 -2.39
C SER A 27 11.94 1.57 -2.27
N ARG A 28 10.89 2.13 -2.88
CA ARG A 28 10.67 3.57 -3.02
C ARG A 28 9.33 4.05 -2.44
N GLY A 29 8.89 3.42 -1.35
CA GLY A 29 7.64 3.77 -0.68
C GLY A 29 7.78 5.02 0.19
N MET A 30 6.97 6.03 -0.03
CA MET A 30 6.83 7.18 0.87
C MET A 30 5.54 7.05 1.66
N LYS A 31 5.58 7.21 2.98
CA LYS A 31 4.37 7.20 3.80
C LYS A 31 3.46 8.39 3.44
N ALA A 32 2.24 8.08 3.05
CA ALA A 32 1.16 9.02 2.83
C ALA A 32 0.16 8.87 3.99
N VAL A 33 -0.28 9.99 4.55
CA VAL A 33 -1.27 10.01 5.63
C VAL A 33 -2.49 10.74 5.11
N LEU A 34 -3.68 10.14 5.23
CA LEU A 34 -4.91 10.86 4.96
C LEU A 34 -5.19 11.79 6.14
N LEU A 35 -5.40 13.08 5.87
CA LEU A 35 -5.73 14.04 6.93
C LEU A 35 -7.06 13.73 7.61
N ALA A 36 -7.96 13.05 6.89
CA ALA A 36 -9.26 12.63 7.40
C ALA A 36 -9.23 11.32 8.21
N ASP A 37 -8.20 10.49 8.01
CA ASP A 37 -8.06 9.19 8.66
C ASP A 37 -6.58 8.86 8.84
N THR A 38 -6.10 8.99 10.08
CA THR A 38 -4.71 8.74 10.44
C THR A 38 -4.46 7.30 10.87
N GLU A 39 -5.49 6.47 10.98
CA GLU A 39 -5.34 5.06 11.37
C GLU A 39 -4.85 4.20 10.20
N ILE A 40 -5.09 4.66 8.97
CA ILE A 40 -4.68 3.97 7.75
C ILE A 40 -3.33 4.49 7.27
N ASP A 41 -2.33 3.62 7.31
CA ASP A 41 -1.03 3.87 6.71
C ASP A 41 -1.09 3.61 5.19
N LEU A 42 -1.07 4.69 4.41
CA LEU A 42 -0.93 4.62 2.97
C LEU A 42 0.52 4.82 2.56
N PHE A 43 0.91 4.27 1.42
CA PHE A 43 2.23 4.49 0.85
C PHE A 43 2.11 4.89 -0.61
N SER A 44 2.78 5.97 -0.98
CA SER A 44 2.93 6.40 -2.36
C SER A 44 4.22 5.84 -2.92
N THR A 45 4.14 5.28 -4.13
CA THR A 45 5.30 4.84 -4.91
C THR A 45 5.30 5.59 -6.22
N ASP A 46 6.44 6.09 -6.65
CA ASP A 46 6.61 6.79 -7.92
C ASP A 46 6.68 5.84 -9.14
N ILE A 47 6.92 4.54 -8.92
CA ILE A 47 6.82 3.48 -9.95
C ILE A 47 5.98 2.32 -9.41
N PRO A 48 4.99 1.82 -10.17
CA PRO A 48 4.20 0.66 -9.78
C PRO A 48 5.09 -0.60 -9.75
N PRO A 49 5.00 -1.45 -8.70
CA PRO A 49 5.71 -2.73 -8.63
C PRO A 49 5.37 -3.62 -9.84
N THR A 50 6.24 -3.67 -10.84
CA THR A 50 5.96 -4.42 -12.07
C THR A 50 5.95 -5.92 -11.76
N ASN A 51 4.86 -6.60 -12.14
CA ASN A 51 4.65 -8.05 -11.99
C ASN A 51 4.59 -8.60 -10.56
N ALA A 52 4.69 -7.75 -9.52
CA ALA A 52 4.64 -8.19 -8.12
C ALA A 52 3.27 -7.96 -7.47
N VAL A 53 2.50 -6.99 -7.97
CA VAL A 53 1.17 -6.62 -7.45
C VAL A 53 0.17 -6.43 -8.59
N ASP A 54 -1.09 -6.61 -8.27
CA ASP A 54 -2.21 -6.26 -9.14
C ASP A 54 -3.33 -5.63 -8.31
N PHE A 55 -4.22 -4.93 -8.99
CA PHE A 55 -5.35 -4.28 -8.37
C PHE A 55 -6.41 -5.29 -7.93
N ILE A 56 -6.92 -5.14 -6.73
CA ILE A 56 -8.00 -5.96 -6.19
C ILE A 56 -9.27 -5.13 -6.02
N GLY A 57 -10.41 -5.75 -6.34
CA GLY A 57 -11.71 -5.20 -6.04
C GLY A 57 -12.10 -3.99 -6.90
N ARG A 58 -13.01 -3.18 -6.36
CA ARG A 58 -13.56 -1.99 -7.04
C ARG A 58 -12.86 -0.74 -6.55
N CYS A 59 -12.81 0.27 -7.42
CA CYS A 59 -12.35 1.60 -7.00
C CYS A 59 -13.38 2.19 -6.03
N TYR A 60 -12.89 2.91 -5.02
CA TYR A 60 -13.70 3.69 -4.10
C TYR A 60 -13.22 5.13 -4.05
N PHE A 61 -14.07 6.01 -3.53
CA PHE A 61 -13.79 7.44 -3.46
C PHE A 61 -13.93 7.90 -2.02
N THR A 62 -13.02 8.77 -1.58
CA THR A 62 -13.16 9.46 -0.30
C THR A 62 -14.23 10.56 -0.43
N GLU A 63 -15.10 10.74 0.56
CA GLU A 63 -16.18 11.75 0.49
C GLU A 63 -15.64 13.19 0.46
N ILE A 64 -14.53 13.46 1.16
CA ILE A 64 -13.99 14.81 1.34
C ILE A 64 -13.22 15.28 0.10
N CYS A 65 -12.18 14.54 -0.32
CA CYS A 65 -11.32 14.97 -1.44
C CYS A 65 -11.73 14.38 -2.80
N LYS A 66 -12.76 13.51 -2.84
CA LYS A 66 -13.17 12.76 -4.04
C LYS A 66 -12.02 12.00 -4.71
N CYS A 67 -10.97 11.70 -3.96
CA CYS A 67 -9.81 11.00 -4.44
C CYS A 67 -10.20 9.56 -4.79
N LYS A 68 -9.85 9.11 -5.99
CA LYS A 68 -10.09 7.72 -6.42
C LYS A 68 -9.01 6.82 -5.84
N LEU A 69 -9.40 5.88 -5.00
CA LEU A 69 -8.55 4.88 -4.38
C LEU A 69 -8.85 3.50 -4.97
N LYS A 70 -7.82 2.67 -5.04
CA LYS A 70 -7.92 1.28 -5.52
C LYS A 70 -6.90 0.44 -4.76
N ASP A 71 -7.37 -0.65 -4.18
CA ASP A 71 -6.51 -1.54 -3.42
C ASP A 71 -5.62 -2.36 -4.35
N ILE A 72 -4.42 -2.67 -3.88
CA ILE A 72 -3.45 -3.53 -4.57
C ILE A 72 -3.09 -4.71 -3.67
N ALA A 73 -2.84 -5.87 -4.28
CA ALA A 73 -2.33 -7.03 -3.57
C ALA A 73 -1.23 -7.73 -4.35
N CYS A 74 -0.41 -8.49 -3.63
CA CYS A 74 0.70 -9.22 -4.23
C CYS A 74 0.20 -10.41 -5.08
N LEU A 75 0.70 -10.52 -6.31
CA LEU A 75 0.34 -11.57 -7.26
C LEU A 75 0.91 -12.95 -6.88
N LYS A 76 2.06 -13.00 -6.19
CA LYS A 76 2.67 -14.28 -5.77
C LYS A 76 1.76 -15.12 -4.88
N TRP A 77 0.81 -14.51 -4.18
CA TRP A 77 -0.18 -15.23 -3.40
C TRP A 77 -1.07 -16.15 -4.26
N CYS A 78 -1.37 -15.73 -5.50
CA CYS A 78 -2.23 -16.51 -6.40
C CYS A 78 -1.58 -17.82 -6.88
N GLU A 79 -0.27 -17.99 -6.70
CA GLU A 79 0.45 -19.24 -7.03
C GLU A 79 0.42 -20.29 -5.92
N CYS A 80 -0.15 -19.97 -4.74
CA CYS A 80 -0.32 -20.92 -3.64
C CYS A 80 -1.78 -21.41 -3.54
N PRO A 81 -2.11 -22.61 -4.08
CA PRO A 81 -3.48 -23.13 -4.11
C PRO A 81 -4.09 -23.41 -2.72
N THR A 82 -3.27 -23.55 -1.68
CA THR A 82 -3.72 -23.87 -0.30
C THR A 82 -4.20 -22.67 0.51
N LEU A 83 -3.95 -21.44 0.05
CA LEU A 83 -4.25 -20.20 0.78
C LEU A 83 -5.38 -19.37 0.15
N GLY A 84 -5.77 -19.66 -1.10
CA GLY A 84 -6.91 -19.04 -1.78
C GLY A 84 -8.25 -19.21 -1.06
N GLN A 85 -8.42 -20.25 -0.23
CA GLN A 85 -9.64 -20.47 0.57
C GLN A 85 -9.70 -19.60 1.83
N LEU A 86 -8.57 -19.21 2.42
CA LEU A 86 -8.54 -18.37 3.64
C LEU A 86 -8.80 -16.87 3.34
N ALA A 87 -8.62 -16.44 2.08
CA ALA A 87 -8.93 -15.07 1.66
C ALA A 87 -10.44 -14.84 1.43
N GLY A 88 -11.22 -15.90 1.17
CA GLY A 88 -12.68 -15.83 1.08
C GLY A 88 -13.35 -15.40 2.39
N ASP A 89 -12.76 -15.78 3.52
CA ASP A 89 -13.27 -15.52 4.88
C ASP A 89 -12.82 -14.18 5.48
N ARG A 90 -11.80 -13.52 4.91
CA ARG A 90 -11.31 -12.21 5.40
C ARG A 90 -11.96 -11.00 4.72
N ARG A 91 -13.10 -11.18 4.04
CA ARG A 91 -14.08 -10.08 3.78
C ARG A 91 -14.76 -9.58 5.08
N LYS A 92 -14.01 -9.54 6.18
CA LYS A 92 -14.44 -9.12 7.52
C LYS A 92 -13.57 -8.01 8.10
N TYR A 93 -12.76 -7.35 7.25
CA TYR A 93 -12.21 -6.03 7.55
C TYR A 93 -12.95 -5.01 6.69
N ARG A 94 -14.18 -4.75 7.12
CA ARG A 94 -14.96 -3.58 6.76
C ARG A 94 -15.66 -3.13 8.02
#